data_AF-A0A1F5XGZ9-F1
#
_entry.id   AF-A0A1F5XGZ9-F1
#
_cell.length_a   1.000
_cell.length_b   1.000
_cell.length_c   1.000
_cell.angle_alpha   90.00
_cell.angle_beta   90.00
_cell.angle_gamma   90.00
#
_symmetry.space_group_name_H-M   'P 1'
#
loop_
_entity.id
_entity.type
_entity.pdbx_description
1 polymer ?
#
loop_
_entity_poly.entity_id
_entity_poly.type
_entity_poly.pdbx_seq_one_letter_code
_entity_poly.pdbx_strand_id
1 'polypeptide(L)'
;MNELFLFGLLLLNLGISSWNAYASGAYLTESKIIGGWTRFVVWCGLVMSASGFTWVYMTVLTMIAVAGQWLTMEWGDVMFKLGYLIIILPIIGSGFGIWAHSLAEAYRERNFGNIAIAGWNTFAQAHNTWQAASHAPSFLKDVMEAFSGKNRKSSKDGAMAMLVILLVILAVAGGAITTGLIARWADRRVALDVTGEAPMHGRRRTPVRA
;
A
#
# COMPACT_ATOMS: atom_id res chain seq x y z
N MET A 1 4.60 -22.35 5.33
CA MET A 1 4.10 -21.24 6.17
C MET A 1 2.66 -21.57 6.52
N ASN A 2 2.27 -21.52 7.79
CA ASN A 2 0.91 -21.87 8.22
C ASN A 2 -0.09 -20.88 7.61
N GLU A 3 -1.21 -21.36 7.06
CA GLU A 3 -2.27 -20.56 6.45
C GLU A 3 -2.84 -19.52 7.43
N LEU A 4 -2.92 -19.87 8.71
CA LEU A 4 -3.31 -18.97 9.79
C LEU A 4 -2.33 -17.79 9.92
N PHE A 5 -1.04 -18.05 9.75
CA PHE A 5 0.00 -17.03 9.83
C PHE A 5 -0.06 -16.09 8.62
N LEU A 6 -0.27 -16.62 7.41
CA LEU A 6 -0.50 -15.80 6.22
C LEU A 6 -1.73 -14.90 6.40
N PHE A 7 -2.84 -15.46 6.88
CA PHE A 7 -4.05 -14.68 7.15
C PHE A 7 -3.80 -13.58 8.18
N GLY A 8 -3.07 -13.87 9.26
CA GLY A 8 -2.65 -12.88 10.25
C GLY A 8 -1.81 -11.75 9.64
N LEU A 9 -0.86 -12.08 8.76
CA LEU A 9 -0.06 -11.07 8.04
C LEU A 9 -0.90 -10.20 7.10
N LEU A 10 -1.91 -10.78 6.44
CA LEU A 10 -2.83 -10.02 5.58
C LEU A 10 -3.68 -9.04 6.40
N LEU A 11 -4.20 -9.46 7.55
CA LEU A 11 -4.95 -8.57 8.45
C LEU A 11 -4.07 -7.46 9.02
N LEU A 12 -2.84 -7.78 9.40
CA LEU A 12 -1.89 -6.77 9.86
C LEU A 12 -1.58 -5.75 8.76
N ASN A 13 -1.29 -6.22 7.54
CA ASN A 13 -1.04 -5.35 6.40
C ASN A 13 -2.26 -4.48 6.05
N LEU A 14 -3.47 -5.05 6.13
CA LEU A 14 -4.72 -4.30 5.98
C LEU A 14 -4.83 -3.19 7.03
N GLY A 15 -4.60 -3.51 8.31
CA GLY A 15 -4.66 -2.55 9.40
C GLY A 15 -3.64 -1.42 9.27
N ILE A 16 -2.38 -1.75 8.94
CA ILE A 16 -1.32 -0.77 8.72
C ILE A 16 -1.65 0.13 7.52
N SER A 17 -2.15 -0.45 6.43
CA SER A 17 -2.57 0.31 5.24
C SER A 17 -3.72 1.27 5.58
N SER A 18 -4.73 0.79 6.29
CA SER A 18 -5.83 1.64 6.79
C SER A 18 -5.34 2.78 7.67
N TRP A 19 -4.38 2.50 8.56
CA TRP A 19 -3.79 3.54 9.41
C TRP A 19 -3.01 4.57 8.58
N ASN A 20 -2.21 4.13 7.62
CA ASN A 20 -1.47 5.04 6.73
C ASN A 20 -2.42 5.93 5.90
N ALA A 21 -3.47 5.35 5.31
CA ALA A 21 -4.48 6.14 4.61
C ALA A 21 -5.18 7.15 5.52
N TYR A 22 -5.52 6.74 6.75
CA TYR A 22 -6.15 7.62 7.72
C TYR A 22 -5.23 8.76 8.14
N ALA A 23 -4.01 8.44 8.59
CA ALA A 23 -3.04 9.39 9.09
C ALA A 23 -2.62 10.40 8.01
N SER A 24 -2.31 9.94 6.80
CA SER A 24 -2.01 10.85 5.69
C SER A 24 -3.25 11.61 5.21
N GLY A 25 -4.43 10.97 5.22
CA GLY A 25 -5.70 11.60 4.86
C GLY A 25 -6.10 12.75 5.77
N ALA A 26 -5.85 12.63 7.07
CA ALA A 26 -6.13 13.67 8.06
C ALA A 26 -5.46 15.02 7.75
N TYR A 27 -4.32 14.99 7.06
CA TYR A 27 -3.56 16.19 6.65
C TYR A 27 -3.73 16.52 5.16
N LEU A 28 -4.70 15.92 4.47
CA LEU A 28 -4.82 16.03 3.01
C LEU A 28 -5.20 17.45 2.57
N THR A 29 -6.14 18.11 3.25
CA THR A 29 -6.49 19.51 2.95
C THR A 29 -5.42 20.49 3.42
N GLU A 30 -4.89 20.32 4.64
CA GLU A 30 -3.84 21.19 5.17
C GLU A 30 -2.58 21.15 4.29
N SER A 31 -2.16 19.96 3.87
CA SER A 31 -1.00 19.81 2.98
C SER A 31 -1.20 20.43 1.60
N LYS A 32 -2.44 20.61 1.12
CA LYS A 32 -2.70 21.34 -0.13
C LYS A 32 -2.42 22.83 0.01
N ILE A 33 -2.68 23.39 1.19
CA ILE A 33 -2.46 24.80 1.51
C ILE A 33 -0.97 25.06 1.75
N ILE A 34 -0.33 24.23 2.58
CA ILE A 34 1.10 24.35 2.91
C ILE A 34 1.98 24.03 1.69
N GLY A 35 1.62 22.98 0.94
CA GLY A 35 2.41 22.51 -0.20
C GLY A 35 3.77 21.91 0.21
N GLY A 36 4.72 21.97 -0.72
CA GLY A 36 6.13 21.59 -0.50
C GLY A 36 6.33 20.18 0.04
N TRP A 37 7.24 20.06 1.02
CA TRP A 37 7.63 18.78 1.62
C TRP A 37 6.47 18.10 2.35
N THR A 38 5.62 18.85 3.06
CA THR A 38 4.46 18.30 3.76
C THR A 38 3.51 17.59 2.81
N ARG A 39 3.19 18.20 1.67
CA ARG A 39 2.36 17.58 0.64
C ARG A 39 3.01 16.33 0.06
N PHE A 40 4.31 16.38 -0.20
CA PHE A 40 5.05 15.23 -0.70
C PHE A 40 4.96 14.03 0.25
N VAL A 41 5.26 14.21 1.55
CA VAL A 41 5.21 13.14 2.55
C VAL A 41 3.80 12.57 2.73
N VAL A 42 2.76 13.42 2.72
CA VAL A 42 1.36 12.96 2.75
C VAL A 42 1.08 12.04 1.57
N TRP A 43 1.50 12.40 0.35
CA TRP A 43 1.35 11.52 -0.81
C TRP A 43 2.18 10.24 -0.71
N CYS A 44 3.37 10.27 -0.12
CA CYS A 44 4.14 9.06 0.15
C CYS A 44 3.35 8.08 1.03
N GLY A 45 2.74 8.56 2.12
CA GLY A 45 1.92 7.71 3.00
C GLY A 45 0.68 7.15 2.31
N LEU A 46 0.00 7.94 1.47
CA LEU A 46 -1.12 7.46 0.66
C LEU A 46 -0.70 6.41 -0.38
N VAL A 47 0.43 6.60 -1.06
CA VAL A 47 0.97 5.62 -2.01
C VAL A 47 1.35 4.33 -1.30
N MET A 48 1.99 4.42 -0.13
CA MET A 48 2.34 3.25 0.69
C MET A 48 1.08 2.48 1.10
N SER A 49 0.02 3.17 1.51
CA SER A 49 -1.28 2.57 1.79
C SER A 49 -1.88 1.87 0.57
N ALA A 50 -1.86 2.53 -0.60
CA ALA A 50 -2.42 1.95 -1.82
C ALA A 50 -1.69 0.67 -2.24
N SER A 51 -0.35 0.65 -2.14
CA SER A 51 0.46 -0.54 -2.36
C SER A 51 0.13 -1.66 -1.36
N GLY A 52 -0.06 -1.31 -0.09
CA GLY A 52 -0.44 -2.26 0.95
C GLY A 52 -1.80 -2.92 0.72
N PHE A 53 -2.84 -2.13 0.40
CA PHE A 53 -4.14 -2.69 0.01
C PHE A 53 -4.08 -3.50 -1.27
N THR A 54 -3.31 -3.04 -2.26
CA THR A 54 -3.09 -3.79 -3.52
C THR A 54 -2.55 -5.19 -3.23
N TRP A 55 -1.58 -5.31 -2.31
CA TRP A 55 -1.02 -6.62 -1.93
C TRP A 55 -2.07 -7.53 -1.27
N VAL A 56 -2.91 -6.99 -0.37
CA VAL A 56 -4.02 -7.75 0.24
C VAL A 56 -4.99 -8.25 -0.83
N TYR A 57 -5.48 -7.36 -1.69
CA TYR A 57 -6.46 -7.71 -2.71
C TYR A 57 -5.91 -8.66 -3.76
N MET A 58 -4.67 -8.44 -4.19
CA MET A 58 -4.00 -9.39 -5.07
C MET A 58 -3.93 -10.77 -4.44
N THR A 59 -3.49 -10.88 -3.17
CA THR A 59 -3.36 -12.18 -2.50
C THR A 59 -4.70 -12.90 -2.42
N VAL A 60 -5.76 -12.18 -2.03
CA VAL A 60 -7.13 -12.75 -1.96
C VAL A 60 -7.65 -13.16 -3.34
N LEU A 61 -7.50 -12.30 -4.36
CA LEU A 61 -7.94 -12.59 -5.73
C LEU A 61 -7.19 -13.77 -6.33
N THR A 62 -5.87 -13.87 -6.13
CA THR A 62 -5.08 -15.01 -6.60
C THR A 62 -5.53 -16.30 -5.91
N MET A 63 -5.73 -16.30 -4.59
CA MET A 63 -6.20 -17.48 -3.86
C MET A 63 -7.57 -17.94 -4.37
N ILE A 64 -8.52 -17.02 -4.56
CA ILE A 64 -9.86 -17.33 -5.09
C ILE A 64 -9.76 -17.90 -6.51
N ALA A 65 -8.99 -17.26 -7.39
CA ALA A 65 -8.89 -17.67 -8.79
C ALA A 65 -8.20 -19.04 -8.96
N VAL A 66 -7.20 -19.35 -8.13
CA VAL A 66 -6.53 -20.65 -8.12
C VAL A 66 -7.44 -21.72 -7.50
N ALA A 67 -8.08 -21.44 -6.36
CA ALA A 67 -9.01 -22.38 -5.72
C ALA A 67 -10.23 -22.69 -6.61
N GLY A 68 -10.72 -21.69 -7.35
CA GLY A 68 -11.79 -21.83 -8.32
C GLY A 68 -11.37 -22.46 -9.65
N GLN A 69 -10.10 -22.87 -9.78
CA GLN A 69 -9.51 -23.44 -11.00
C GLN A 69 -9.62 -22.53 -12.24
N TRP A 70 -9.77 -21.22 -12.04
CA TRP A 70 -9.72 -20.21 -13.11
C TRP A 70 -8.30 -19.88 -13.52
N LEU A 71 -7.35 -19.99 -12.58
CA LEU A 71 -5.91 -19.91 -12.81
C LEU A 71 -5.23 -21.20 -12.36
N THR A 72 -4.21 -21.63 -13.09
CA THR A 72 -3.26 -22.62 -12.58
C THR A 72 -2.34 -21.99 -11.54
N MET A 73 -1.65 -22.82 -10.75
CA MET A 73 -0.63 -22.35 -9.80
C MET A 73 0.45 -21.51 -10.49
N GLU A 74 0.83 -21.87 -11.72
CA GLU A 74 1.82 -21.15 -12.53
C GLU A 74 1.34 -19.74 -12.88
N TRP A 75 0.08 -19.59 -13.33
CA TRP A 75 -0.49 -18.26 -13.59
C TRP A 75 -0.73 -17.45 -12.31
N GLY A 76 -0.97 -18.13 -11.17
CA GLY A 76 -1.00 -17.49 -9.86
C GLY A 76 0.37 -16.90 -9.47
N ASP A 77 1.46 -17.62 -9.72
CA ASP A 77 2.82 -17.11 -9.52
C ASP A 77 3.13 -15.91 -10.43
N VAL A 78 2.76 -15.99 -11.71
CA VAL A 78 2.89 -14.86 -12.66
C VAL A 78 2.12 -13.63 -12.17
N MET A 79 0.92 -13.82 -11.59
CA MET A 79 0.12 -12.74 -11.02
C MET A 79 0.85 -12.04 -9.86
N PHE A 80 1.45 -12.80 -8.92
CA PHE A 80 2.23 -12.22 -7.83
C PHE A 80 3.48 -11.50 -8.32
N LYS A 81 4.21 -12.07 -9.28
CA LYS A 81 5.40 -11.44 -9.88
C LYS A 81 5.05 -10.13 -10.59
N LEU A 82 3.98 -10.12 -11.38
CA LEU A 82 3.49 -8.92 -12.05
C LEU A 82 3.05 -7.85 -11.04
N GLY A 83 2.26 -8.23 -10.03
CA GLY A 83 1.82 -7.30 -9.00
C GLY A 83 2.98 -6.73 -8.18
N TYR A 84 3.98 -7.56 -7.83
CA TYR A 84 5.22 -7.11 -7.18
C TYR A 84 5.92 -6.03 -8.00
N LEU A 85 6.13 -6.26 -9.31
CA LEU A 85 6.79 -5.30 -10.20
C LEU A 85 6.05 -3.96 -10.28
N ILE A 86 4.72 -3.99 -10.21
CA ILE A 86 3.89 -2.78 -10.24
C ILE A 86 4.03 -1.99 -8.94
N ILE A 87 4.02 -2.66 -7.77
CA ILE A 87 3.99 -1.97 -6.48
C ILE A 87 5.39 -1.66 -5.92
N ILE A 88 6.43 -2.38 -6.33
CA ILE A 88 7.77 -2.21 -5.74
C ILE A 88 8.36 -0.83 -6.05
N LEU A 89 8.12 -0.31 -7.25
CA LEU A 89 8.56 1.03 -7.64
C LEU A 89 7.90 2.13 -6.79
N PRO A 90 6.56 2.19 -6.66
CA PRO A 90 5.93 3.16 -5.77
C PRO A 90 6.28 2.94 -4.30
N ILE A 91 6.50 1.70 -3.83
CA ILE A 91 6.99 1.42 -2.47
C ILE A 91 8.37 2.05 -2.25
N ILE A 92 9.33 1.86 -3.16
CA ILE A 92 10.68 2.42 -3.03
C ILE A 92 10.63 3.94 -3.11
N GLY A 93 9.90 4.49 -4.09
CA GLY A 93 9.80 5.93 -4.29
C GLY A 93 9.18 6.64 -3.09
N SER A 94 8.05 6.14 -2.58
CA SER A 94 7.41 6.68 -1.37
C SER A 94 8.24 6.41 -0.11
N GLY A 95 8.88 5.25 -0.03
CA GLY A 95 9.74 4.85 1.08
C GLY A 95 10.93 5.78 1.26
N PHE A 96 11.59 6.23 0.19
CA PHE A 96 12.66 7.24 0.30
C PHE A 96 12.17 8.56 0.90
N GLY A 97 10.96 9.01 0.55
CA GLY A 97 10.36 10.23 1.11
C GLY A 97 10.06 10.10 2.60
N ILE A 98 9.44 8.99 3.00
CA ILE A 98 9.12 8.67 4.41
C ILE A 98 10.42 8.51 5.22
N TRP A 99 11.40 7.79 4.68
CA TRP A 99 12.69 7.58 5.32
C TRP A 99 13.41 8.91 5.57
N ALA A 100 13.56 9.76 4.56
CA ALA A 100 14.19 11.06 4.69
C ALA A 100 13.49 11.95 5.72
N HIS A 101 12.15 11.94 5.73
CA HIS A 101 11.38 12.69 6.72
C HIS A 101 11.63 12.18 8.14
N SER A 102 11.60 10.87 8.36
CA SER A 102 11.81 10.27 9.68
C SER A 102 13.23 10.53 10.22
N LEU A 103 14.26 10.55 9.36
CA LEU A 103 15.61 10.94 9.77
C LEU A 103 15.67 12.40 10.24
N ALA A 104 15.00 13.31 9.53
CA ALA A 104 14.94 14.71 9.90
C ALA A 104 14.22 14.92 11.24
N GLU A 105 13.11 14.20 11.48
CA GLU A 105 12.38 14.26 12.75
C GLU A 105 13.18 13.68 13.92
N ALA A 106 13.86 12.55 13.73
CA ALA A 106 14.75 11.96 14.72
C ALA A 106 15.89 12.90 15.10
N TYR A 107 16.47 13.58 14.12
CA TYR A 107 17.54 14.56 14.35
C TYR A 107 17.08 15.81 15.11
N ARG A 108 15.87 16.31 14.77
CA ARG A 108 15.28 17.52 15.38
C ARG A 108 14.79 17.29 16.79
N GLU A 109 14.01 16.24 17.01
CA GLU A 109 13.31 16.03 18.29
C GLU A 109 14.12 15.17 19.27
N ARG A 110 15.03 14.33 18.76
CA ARG A 110 15.95 13.49 19.55
C ARG A 110 15.28 12.63 20.62
N ASN A 111 13.98 12.34 20.47
CA ASN A 111 13.25 11.44 21.34
C ASN A 111 13.37 9.99 20.84
N PHE A 112 13.21 9.04 21.75
CA PHE A 112 13.38 7.62 21.45
C PHE A 112 12.37 7.12 20.38
N GLY A 113 11.15 7.63 20.40
CA GLY A 113 10.11 7.25 19.44
C GLY A 113 10.51 7.55 17.99
N ASN A 114 10.94 8.77 17.72
CA ASN A 114 11.34 9.19 16.38
C ASN A 114 12.62 8.48 15.93
N ILE A 115 13.56 8.25 16.85
CA ILE A 115 14.77 7.46 16.55
C ILE A 115 14.40 6.02 16.17
N ALA A 116 13.47 5.40 16.89
CA ALA A 116 13.00 4.04 16.58
C ALA A 116 12.27 3.98 15.23
N ILE A 117 11.40 4.95 14.92
CA ILE A 117 10.72 5.06 13.62
C ILE A 117 11.75 5.23 12.49
N ALA A 118 12.73 6.11 12.67
CA ALA A 118 13.79 6.33 11.69
C ALA A 118 14.67 5.09 11.48
N GLY A 119 14.97 4.36 12.55
CA GLY A 119 15.66 3.07 12.50
C GLY A 119 14.87 2.03 11.70
N TRP A 120 13.57 1.89 11.99
CA TRP A 120 12.69 0.97 11.25
C TRP A 120 12.60 1.34 9.76
N ASN A 121 12.38 2.62 9.44
CA ASN A 121 12.29 3.07 8.05
C ASN A 121 13.62 2.90 7.30
N THR A 122 14.75 3.07 7.98
CA THR A 122 16.08 2.80 7.40
C THR A 122 16.22 1.34 7.03
N PHE A 123 15.88 0.43 7.95
CA PHE A 123 15.88 -1.00 7.69
C PHE A 123 14.91 -1.37 6.55
N ALA A 124 13.67 -0.90 6.61
CA ALA A 124 12.64 -1.18 5.62
C ALA A 124 13.04 -0.68 4.22
N GLN A 125 13.59 0.54 4.13
CA GLN A 125 14.03 1.10 2.85
C GLN A 125 15.20 0.30 2.26
N ALA A 126 16.19 -0.05 3.08
CA ALA A 126 17.32 -0.87 2.65
C ALA A 126 16.85 -2.26 2.21
N HIS A 127 15.98 -2.91 2.99
CA HIS A 127 15.41 -4.21 2.67
C HIS A 127 14.61 -4.19 1.36
N ASN A 128 13.69 -3.24 1.19
CA ASN A 128 12.87 -3.13 -0.02
C ASN A 128 13.72 -2.84 -1.26
N THR A 129 14.73 -1.97 -1.13
CA THR A 129 15.66 -1.68 -2.23
C THR A 129 16.48 -2.90 -2.62
N TRP A 130 16.99 -3.65 -1.63
CA TRP A 130 17.71 -4.90 -1.86
C TRP A 130 16.82 -5.95 -2.53
N GLN A 131 15.63 -6.18 -2.00
CA GLN A 131 14.65 -7.12 -2.55
C GLN A 131 14.30 -6.78 -4.00
N ALA A 132 14.10 -5.50 -4.33
CA ALA A 132 13.85 -5.06 -5.69
C ALA A 132 15.04 -5.34 -6.60
N ALA A 133 16.26 -4.99 -6.17
CA ALA A 133 17.47 -5.23 -6.94
C ALA A 133 17.72 -6.72 -7.19
N SER A 134 17.44 -7.57 -6.20
CA SER A 134 17.65 -9.03 -6.29
C SER A 134 16.58 -9.75 -7.11
N HIS A 135 15.30 -9.36 -6.98
CA HIS A 135 14.19 -10.14 -7.55
C HIS A 135 13.53 -9.51 -8.78
N ALA A 136 13.46 -8.18 -8.88
CA ALA A 136 12.73 -7.53 -9.97
C ALA A 136 13.25 -7.93 -11.38
N PRO A 137 14.57 -8.07 -11.62
CA PRO A 137 15.05 -8.52 -12.92
C PRO A 137 14.59 -9.93 -13.30
N SER A 138 14.56 -10.85 -12.33
CA SER A 138 14.09 -12.23 -12.57
C SER A 138 12.58 -12.25 -12.81
N PHE A 139 11.81 -11.58 -11.95
CA PHE A 139 10.35 -11.55 -12.07
C PHE A 139 9.91 -10.89 -13.37
N LEU A 140 10.63 -9.86 -13.81
CA LEU A 140 10.37 -9.20 -15.09
C LEU A 140 10.57 -10.14 -16.28
N LYS A 141 11.63 -10.98 -16.25
CA LYS A 141 11.85 -12.01 -17.28
C LYS A 141 10.72 -13.03 -17.27
N ASP A 142 10.38 -13.57 -16.10
CA ASP A 142 9.33 -14.59 -15.96
C ASP A 142 7.97 -14.07 -16.47
N VAL A 143 7.61 -12.83 -16.12
CA VAL A 143 6.38 -12.19 -16.62
C VAL A 143 6.46 -12.01 -18.14
N MET A 144 7.55 -11.47 -18.68
CA MET A 144 7.69 -11.32 -20.14
C MET A 144 7.60 -12.66 -20.88
N GLU A 145 8.19 -13.73 -20.33
CA GLU A 145 8.14 -15.07 -20.90
C GLU A 145 6.74 -15.68 -20.84
N ALA A 146 6.01 -15.48 -19.75
CA ALA A 146 4.63 -15.92 -19.61
C ALA A 146 3.69 -15.23 -20.61
N PHE A 147 3.90 -13.93 -20.85
CA PHE A 147 3.10 -13.15 -21.80
C PHE A 147 3.57 -13.27 -23.25
N SER A 148 4.76 -13.82 -23.51
CA SER A 148 5.28 -14.05 -24.85
C SER A 148 4.41 -15.05 -25.62
N GLY A 149 4.03 -14.69 -26.86
CA GLY A 149 3.23 -15.56 -27.72
C GLY A 149 3.88 -16.91 -28.04
N LYS A 150 5.19 -17.06 -27.80
CA LYS A 150 5.94 -18.31 -27.99
C LYS A 150 5.57 -19.39 -26.97
N ASN A 151 5.05 -19.02 -25.80
CA ASN A 151 4.72 -19.95 -24.72
C ASN A 151 3.22 -20.26 -24.59
N ARG A 152 2.34 -19.57 -25.34
CA ARG A 152 0.89 -19.84 -25.32
C ARG A 152 0.59 -21.06 -26.18
N LYS A 153 0.37 -22.20 -25.53
CA LYS A 153 0.13 -23.49 -26.20
C LYS A 153 -1.35 -23.72 -26.49
N SER A 154 -2.24 -22.94 -25.86
CA SER A 154 -3.70 -23.05 -26.02
C SER A 154 -4.42 -21.71 -25.94
N SER A 155 -5.66 -21.66 -26.45
CA SER A 155 -6.60 -20.56 -26.21
C SER A 155 -6.89 -20.36 -24.72
N LYS A 156 -6.84 -21.43 -23.92
CA LYS A 156 -6.97 -21.36 -22.46
C LYS A 156 -5.85 -20.55 -21.81
N ASP A 157 -4.62 -20.69 -22.29
CA ASP A 157 -3.47 -19.92 -21.76
C ASP A 157 -3.65 -18.43 -22.05
N GLY A 158 -4.15 -18.09 -23.25
CA GLY A 158 -4.48 -16.72 -23.60
C GLY A 158 -5.56 -16.12 -22.69
N ALA A 159 -6.60 -16.89 -22.36
CA ALA A 159 -7.65 -16.46 -21.44
C ALA A 159 -7.13 -16.25 -20.01
N MET A 160 -6.30 -17.15 -19.50
CA MET A 160 -5.67 -17.02 -18.17
C MET A 160 -4.74 -15.80 -18.10
N ALA A 161 -3.94 -15.56 -19.14
CA ALA A 161 -3.08 -14.38 -19.24
C ALA A 161 -3.90 -13.07 -19.15
N MET A 162 -5.03 -13.01 -19.86
CA MET A 162 -5.93 -11.87 -19.83
C MET A 162 -6.60 -11.71 -18.46
N LEU A 163 -7.01 -12.82 -17.84
CA LEU A 163 -7.57 -12.82 -16.50
C LEU A 163 -6.57 -12.30 -15.46
N VAL A 164 -5.29 -12.70 -15.54
CA VAL A 164 -4.23 -12.17 -14.65
C VAL A 164 -4.14 -10.65 -14.76
N ILE A 165 -4.11 -10.10 -15.99
CA ILE A 165 -4.08 -8.64 -16.19
C ILE A 165 -5.30 -7.97 -15.53
N LEU A 166 -6.50 -8.52 -15.77
CA LEU A 166 -7.74 -7.97 -15.20
C LEU A 166 -7.72 -8.00 -13.66
N LEU A 167 -7.30 -9.11 -13.06
CA LEU A 167 -7.24 -9.25 -11.60
C LEU A 167 -6.20 -8.33 -10.98
N VAL A 168 -5.06 -8.12 -11.64
CA VAL A 168 -4.03 -7.17 -11.19
C VAL A 168 -4.56 -5.74 -11.26
N ILE A 169 -5.22 -5.36 -12.36
CA ILE A 169 -5.85 -4.04 -12.49
C ILE A 169 -6.91 -3.84 -11.38
N LEU A 170 -7.73 -4.86 -11.12
CA LEU A 170 -8.73 -4.82 -10.05
C LEU A 170 -8.08 -4.67 -8.68
N ALA A 171 -6.98 -5.37 -8.40
CA ALA A 171 -6.25 -5.24 -7.14
C ALA A 171 -5.67 -3.83 -6.96
N VAL A 172 -5.03 -3.29 -7.99
CA VAL A 172 -4.42 -1.95 -7.96
C VAL A 172 -5.49 -0.87 -7.84
N ALA A 173 -6.55 -0.95 -8.63
CA ALA A 173 -7.67 -0.02 -8.58
C ALA A 173 -8.38 -0.10 -7.22
N GLY A 174 -8.62 -1.31 -6.72
CA GLY A 174 -9.17 -1.54 -5.38
C GLY A 174 -8.30 -0.88 -4.32
N GLY A 175 -6.98 -1.09 -4.37
CA GLY A 175 -6.06 -0.51 -3.39
C GLY A 175 -6.05 1.02 -3.41
N ALA A 176 -6.04 1.62 -4.61
CA ALA A 176 -6.12 3.07 -4.77
C ALA A 176 -7.46 3.64 -4.31
N ILE A 177 -8.59 3.00 -4.65
CA ILE A 177 -9.93 3.40 -4.24
C ILE A 177 -10.07 3.32 -2.72
N THR A 178 -9.69 2.21 -2.09
CA THR A 178 -9.77 2.03 -0.63
C THR A 178 -8.95 3.08 0.10
N THR A 179 -7.70 3.32 -0.32
CA THR A 179 -6.88 4.42 0.21
C THR A 179 -7.61 5.75 0.06
N GLY A 180 -8.12 6.06 -1.13
CA GLY A 180 -8.79 7.33 -1.42
C GLY A 180 -10.05 7.54 -0.58
N LEU A 181 -10.85 6.49 -0.36
CA LEU A 181 -12.04 6.51 0.48
C LEU A 181 -11.70 6.78 1.94
N ILE A 182 -10.74 6.05 2.50
CA ILE A 182 -10.30 6.24 3.89
C ILE A 182 -9.69 7.63 4.06
N ALA A 183 -8.84 8.07 3.13
CA ALA A 183 -8.17 9.36 3.22
C ALA A 183 -9.17 10.52 3.16
N ARG A 184 -10.14 10.48 2.25
CA ARG A 184 -11.20 11.49 2.15
C ARG A 184 -12.12 11.46 3.36
N TRP A 185 -12.40 10.29 3.92
CA TRP A 185 -13.17 10.17 5.15
C TRP A 185 -12.43 10.81 6.33
N ALA A 186 -11.13 10.55 6.48
CA ALA A 186 -10.30 11.14 7.51
C ALA A 186 -10.22 12.67 7.38
N ASP A 187 -9.97 13.19 6.18
CA ASP A 187 -9.90 14.61 5.87
C ASP A 187 -11.20 15.34 6.27
N ARG A 188 -12.36 14.80 5.88
CA ARG A 188 -13.67 15.37 6.24
C ARG A 188 -13.89 15.36 7.75
N ARG A 189 -13.50 14.29 8.42
CA ARG A 189 -13.68 14.15 9.87
C ARG A 189 -12.88 15.20 10.63
N VAL A 190 -11.60 15.38 10.26
CA VAL A 190 -10.75 16.41 10.87
C VAL A 190 -11.29 17.81 10.58
N ALA A 191 -11.78 18.07 9.36
CA ALA A 191 -12.40 19.35 9.03
C ALA A 191 -13.62 19.66 9.91
N LEU A 192 -14.50 18.69 10.13
CA LEU A 192 -15.69 18.84 11.00
C LEU A 192 -15.33 19.04 12.48
N ASP A 193 -14.27 18.40 12.95
CA ASP A 193 -13.77 18.59 14.32
C ASP A 193 -13.24 20.01 14.53
N VAL A 194 -12.58 20.58 13.51
CA VAL A 194 -12.06 21.97 13.52
C VAL A 194 -13.18 23.00 13.40
N THR A 195 -14.20 22.78 12.56
CA THR A 195 -15.34 23.70 12.40
C THR A 195 -16.37 23.60 13.53
N GLY A 196 -16.27 22.58 14.39
CA GLY A 196 -17.20 22.35 15.50
C GLY A 196 -18.55 21.77 15.07
N GLU A 197 -18.69 21.35 13.80
CA GLU A 197 -19.90 20.79 13.20
C GLU A 197 -19.97 19.25 13.29
N ALA A 198 -19.01 18.62 13.97
CA ALA A 198 -18.98 17.18 14.16
C ALA A 198 -20.32 16.67 14.75
N PRO A 199 -21.01 15.70 14.12
CA PRO A 199 -22.25 15.15 14.64
C PRO A 199 -21.97 14.55 16.02
N MET A 200 -22.72 15.04 17.01
CA MET A 200 -22.62 14.70 18.43
C MET A 200 -22.92 13.21 18.66
N HIS A 201 -21.94 12.35 18.45
CA HIS A 201 -21.94 10.99 18.97
C HIS A 201 -20.80 10.82 19.97
N GLY A 202 -21.10 11.17 21.21
CA GLY A 202 -20.58 10.45 22.38
C GLY A 202 -19.37 11.02 23.13
N ARG A 203 -18.80 12.17 22.76
CA ARG A 203 -17.75 12.80 23.59
C ARG A 203 -18.26 14.08 24.24
N ARG A 204 -18.61 13.98 25.53
CA ARG A 204 -18.84 15.13 26.41
C ARG A 204 -17.59 16.01 26.38
N ARG A 205 -17.76 17.26 25.94
CA ARG A 205 -16.74 18.30 26.12
C ARG A 205 -16.56 18.52 27.62
N THR A 206 -15.37 18.24 28.16
CA THR A 206 -14.95 18.91 29.41
C THR A 206 -14.73 20.38 29.06
N PRO A 207 -15.41 21.33 29.73
CA PRO A 207 -15.23 22.73 29.44
C PRO A 207 -13.81 23.15 29.82
N VAL A 208 -13.10 23.79 28.88
CA VAL A 208 -11.91 24.56 29.18
C VAL A 208 -12.37 25.73 30.05
N ARG A 209 -11.97 25.73 31.32
CA ARG A 209 -12.18 26.88 32.21
C ARG A 209 -11.32 28.03 31.69
N ALA A 210 -11.96 29.18 31.51
CA ALA A 210 -11.34 30.48 31.28
C ALA A 210 -10.49 30.90 32.48
#